data_AF-A0A016S050-F1
#
_entry.id   AF-A0A016S050-F1
#
_cell.length_a   1.000
_cell.length_b   1.000
_cell.length_c   1.000
_cell.angle_alpha   90.00
_cell.angle_beta   90.00
_cell.angle_gamma   90.00
#
_symmetry.space_group_name_H-M   'P 1'
#
loop_
_entity.id
_entity.type
_entity.pdbx_description
1 polymer ?
#
loop_
_entity_poly.entity_id
_entity_poly.type
_entity_poly.pdbx_seq_one_letter_code
_entity_poly.pdbx_strand_id
1 'polypeptide(L)'
;MVSNAGVGSGTVMLDDLAERVPFYSAFFVDKNRNQVTPFANMAPRMITNCDGLETGTGCFDINVTEVLSAFWPSIDGHFPLDEPLCGYRGEKCDYTLIIIGVSATICIILAVIGAWSLRRYWYDFFHLVKE
;
A
#
# COMPACT_ATOMS: atom_id res chain seq x y z
N MET A 1 -22.58 -27.55 -1.57
CA MET A 1 -22.64 -29.01 -1.31
C MET A 1 -23.23 -29.19 0.09
N VAL A 2 -24.47 -29.66 0.19
CA VAL A 2 -25.08 -30.07 1.47
C VAL A 2 -24.93 -31.59 1.55
N SER A 3 -24.27 -32.07 2.61
CA SER A 3 -24.10 -33.51 2.85
C SER A 3 -25.41 -34.08 3.38
N ASN A 4 -25.90 -35.15 2.75
CA ASN A 4 -27.14 -35.85 3.10
C ASN A 4 -27.08 -36.57 4.47
N ALA A 5 -25.93 -36.52 5.16
CA ALA A 5 -25.70 -37.13 6.47
C ALA A 5 -25.83 -36.15 7.66
N GLY A 6 -26.16 -34.87 7.44
CA GLY A 6 -26.15 -33.85 8.51
C GLY A 6 -24.77 -33.52 9.08
N VAL A 7 -23.75 -34.33 8.76
CA VAL A 7 -22.33 -34.09 9.06
C VAL A 7 -21.72 -33.35 7.87
N GLY A 8 -21.97 -32.04 7.79
CA GLY A 8 -21.46 -31.19 6.71
C GLY A 8 -20.06 -30.61 6.97
N SER A 9 -19.61 -30.58 8.23
CA SER A 9 -18.48 -29.76 8.66
C SER A 9 -17.33 -30.51 9.33
N GLY A 10 -17.40 -31.84 9.46
CA GLY A 10 -16.43 -32.60 10.24
C GLY A 10 -16.44 -32.21 11.73
N THR A 11 -15.34 -32.45 12.43
CA THR A 11 -15.17 -32.05 13.84
C THR A 11 -15.04 -30.53 13.94
N VAL A 12 -15.89 -29.91 14.76
CA VAL A 12 -15.83 -28.48 15.05
C VAL A 12 -15.18 -28.29 16.41
N MET A 13 -14.16 -27.43 16.46
CA MET A 13 -13.55 -27.02 17.72
C MET A 13 -14.11 -25.66 18.12
N LEU A 14 -14.40 -25.53 19.41
CA LEU A 14 -14.87 -24.31 20.05
C LEU A 14 -13.77 -23.81 20.98
N ASP A 15 -13.64 -22.51 21.04
CA ASP A 15 -12.79 -21.80 21.98
C ASP A 15 -13.51 -21.62 23.33
N ASP A 16 -12.81 -21.13 24.35
CA ASP A 16 -13.32 -20.95 25.72
C ASP A 16 -14.53 -19.99 25.79
N LEU A 17 -14.66 -19.06 24.83
CA LEU A 17 -15.84 -18.19 24.68
C LEU A 17 -17.00 -18.86 23.91
N ALA A 18 -16.92 -20.16 23.65
CA ALA A 18 -17.81 -20.90 22.76
C ALA A 18 -17.86 -20.33 21.31
N GLU A 19 -16.77 -19.67 20.88
CA GLU A 19 -16.59 -19.26 19.49
C GLU A 19 -16.00 -20.41 18.67
N ARG A 20 -16.47 -20.56 17.43
CA ARG A 20 -15.96 -21.62 16.55
C ARG A 20 -14.58 -21.24 16.02
N VAL A 21 -13.60 -22.11 16.24
CA VAL A 21 -12.25 -21.94 15.71
C VAL A 21 -12.26 -22.16 14.19
N PRO A 22 -11.92 -21.14 13.38
CA PRO A 22 -12.02 -21.24 11.93
C PRO A 22 -10.76 -21.83 11.30
N PHE A 23 -10.95 -22.50 10.16
CA PHE A 23 -9.87 -22.86 9.24
C PHE A 23 -10.10 -22.09 7.94
N TYR A 24 -9.12 -21.28 7.55
CA TYR A 24 -9.18 -20.54 6.29
C TYR A 24 -8.11 -21.06 5.32
N SER A 25 -8.41 -20.98 4.03
CA SER A 25 -7.45 -21.26 2.97
C SER A 25 -7.61 -20.19 1.92
N ALA A 26 -6.50 -19.66 1.46
CA ALA A 26 -6.45 -18.63 0.45
C ALA A 26 -6.15 -19.29 -0.90
N PHE A 27 -6.97 -18.95 -1.89
CA PHE A 27 -6.91 -19.53 -3.22
C PHE A 27 -6.53 -18.47 -4.24
N PHE A 28 -5.67 -18.87 -5.18
CA PHE A 28 -5.32 -18.07 -6.34
C PHE A 28 -6.03 -18.63 -7.58
N VAL A 29 -6.57 -17.72 -8.40
CA VAL A 29 -7.25 -18.07 -9.65
C VAL A 29 -6.35 -17.67 -10.81
N ASP A 30 -5.75 -18.66 -11.46
CA ASP A 30 -4.94 -18.43 -12.66
C ASP A 30 -5.84 -18.33 -13.91
N LYS A 31 -5.76 -17.19 -14.60
CA LYS A 31 -6.49 -16.93 -15.85
C LYS A 31 -6.05 -17.84 -17.00
N ASN A 32 -4.80 -18.33 -16.99
CA ASN A 32 -4.28 -19.17 -18.07
C ASN A 32 -4.67 -20.63 -17.92
N ARG A 33 -4.76 -21.12 -16.68
CA ARG A 33 -5.01 -22.53 -16.37
C ARG A 33 -6.47 -22.83 -16.01
N ASN A 34 -7.32 -21.80 -15.85
CA ASN A 34 -8.70 -21.92 -15.37
C ASN A 34 -8.82 -22.84 -14.14
N GLN A 35 -7.80 -22.83 -13.29
CA GLN A 35 -7.68 -23.69 -12.13
C GLN A 35 -7.53 -22.84 -10.88
N VAL A 36 -8.23 -23.24 -9.82
CA VAL A 36 -8.13 -22.64 -8.49
C VAL A 36 -7.10 -23.42 -7.71
N THR A 37 -5.99 -22.78 -7.34
CA THR A 37 -4.91 -23.41 -6.59
C THR A 37 -4.78 -22.76 -5.22
N PRO A 38 -4.78 -23.53 -4.10
CA PRO A 38 -4.53 -22.97 -2.78
C PRO A 38 -3.08 -22.49 -2.68
N PHE A 39 -2.86 -21.26 -2.24
CA PHE A 39 -1.51 -20.70 -2.08
C PHE A 39 -1.10 -20.55 -0.61
N ALA A 40 -2.06 -20.38 0.32
CA ALA A 40 -1.78 -20.30 1.74
C ALA A 40 -2.86 -21.00 2.56
N ASN A 41 -2.43 -21.73 3.59
CA ASN A 41 -3.31 -22.34 4.57
C ASN A 41 -3.17 -21.58 5.88
N MET A 42 -4.30 -21.15 6.43
CA MET A 42 -4.40 -20.41 7.67
C MET A 42 -4.99 -21.35 8.72
N ALA A 43 -4.11 -22.00 9.46
CA ALA A 43 -4.47 -23.00 10.46
C ALA A 43 -4.45 -22.38 11.86
N PRO A 44 -5.50 -22.61 12.68
CA PRO A 44 -5.53 -22.12 14.05
C PRO A 44 -4.52 -22.87 14.91
N ARG A 45 -3.89 -22.15 15.83
CA ARG A 45 -3.00 -22.66 16.87
C ARG A 45 -3.53 -22.21 18.22
N MET A 46 -3.80 -23.16 19.10
CA MET A 46 -4.25 -22.85 20.45
C MET A 46 -3.12 -22.26 21.29
N ILE A 47 -3.46 -21.20 22.03
CA ILE A 47 -2.58 -20.59 23.00
C ILE A 47 -2.65 -21.41 24.30
N THR A 48 -1.50 -21.87 24.79
CA THR A 48 -1.44 -22.60 26.06
C THR A 48 -1.64 -21.65 27.24
N ASN A 49 -2.44 -22.06 28.23
CA ASN A 49 -2.71 -21.28 29.44
C ASN A 49 -3.37 -19.92 29.14
N CYS A 50 -4.36 -19.94 28.26
CA CYS A 50 -5.23 -18.79 28.01
C CYS A 50 -6.54 -18.95 28.77
N ASP A 51 -7.03 -17.86 29.35
CA ASP A 51 -8.37 -17.76 29.92
C ASP A 51 -9.11 -16.63 29.20
N GLY A 52 -9.92 -17.01 28.22
CA GLY A 52 -10.69 -16.08 27.41
C GLY A 52 -11.88 -15.47 28.17
N LEU A 53 -12.34 -16.09 29.27
CA LEU A 53 -13.44 -15.58 30.08
C LEU A 53 -13.00 -14.39 30.93
N GLU A 54 -11.75 -14.39 31.43
CA GLU A 54 -11.20 -13.24 32.16
C GLU A 54 -10.82 -12.07 31.24
N THR A 55 -10.23 -12.37 30.08
CA THR A 55 -9.68 -11.36 29.16
C THR A 55 -10.67 -10.84 28.13
N GLY A 56 -11.73 -11.61 27.84
CA GLY A 56 -12.68 -11.32 26.76
C GLY A 56 -12.07 -11.46 25.35
N THR A 57 -10.92 -12.15 25.23
CA THR A 57 -10.22 -12.39 23.97
C THR A 57 -10.20 -13.87 23.63
N GLY A 58 -10.19 -14.20 22.33
CA GLY A 58 -10.10 -15.60 21.89
C GLY A 58 -8.73 -16.23 22.18
N CYS A 59 -8.72 -17.53 22.49
CA CYS A 59 -7.53 -18.32 22.84
C CYS A 59 -6.91 -19.09 21.66
N PHE A 60 -7.08 -18.57 20.45
CA PHE A 60 -6.46 -19.11 19.24
C PHE A 60 -5.71 -18.02 18.47
N ASP A 61 -4.60 -18.40 17.87
CA ASP A 61 -3.84 -17.60 16.91
C ASP A 61 -3.93 -18.26 15.52
N ILE A 62 -3.80 -17.49 14.45
CA ILE A 62 -3.86 -18.00 13.08
C ILE A 62 -2.45 -18.11 12.54
N ASN A 63 -1.96 -19.34 12.43
CA ASN A 63 -0.68 -19.61 11.79
C ASN A 63 -0.86 -19.71 10.27
N VAL A 64 -0.23 -18.80 9.54
CA VAL A 64 -0.26 -18.78 8.07
C VAL A 64 0.92 -19.58 7.54
N THR A 65 0.61 -20.62 6.76
CA THR A 65 1.60 -21.47 6.09
C THR A 65 1.47 -21.29 4.58
N GLU A 66 2.56 -20.86 3.93
CA GLU A 66 2.61 -20.74 2.48
C GLU A 66 2.75 -22.12 1.83
N VAL A 67 1.87 -22.41 0.87
CA VAL A 67 1.84 -23.67 0.12
C VAL A 67 2.48 -23.49 -1.26
N LEU A 68 2.44 -22.28 -1.81
CA LEU A 68 3.00 -21.92 -3.12
C LEU A 68 3.61 -20.52 -3.09
N SER A 69 4.77 -20.37 -3.73
CA SER A 69 5.46 -19.09 -3.94
C SER A 69 5.33 -18.64 -5.41
N ALA A 70 5.65 -17.37 -5.71
CA ALA A 70 5.68 -16.80 -7.07
C ALA A 70 4.33 -16.71 -7.83
N PHE A 71 3.20 -16.62 -7.11
CA PHE A 71 1.87 -16.48 -7.73
C PHE A 71 1.47 -15.04 -8.05
N TRP A 72 2.20 -14.04 -7.52
CA TRP A 72 1.87 -12.64 -7.76
C TRP A 72 2.22 -12.24 -9.20
N PRO A 73 1.37 -11.43 -9.87
CA PRO A 73 1.63 -10.96 -11.23
C PRO A 73 2.74 -9.89 -11.32
N SER A 74 3.62 -9.80 -10.31
CA SER A 74 4.80 -8.95 -10.33
C SER A 74 5.91 -9.59 -11.16
N ILE A 75 6.82 -8.77 -11.69
CA ILE A 75 7.96 -9.23 -12.49
C ILE A 75 8.81 -10.26 -11.72
N ASP A 76 8.93 -10.06 -10.40
CA ASP A 76 9.71 -10.92 -9.52
C ASP A 76 8.87 -12.03 -8.84
N GLY A 77 7.57 -12.11 -9.12
CA GLY A 77 6.65 -13.05 -8.46
C GLY A 77 6.41 -12.79 -6.96
N HIS A 78 6.96 -11.71 -6.42
CA HIS A 78 6.83 -11.32 -5.01
C HIS A 78 5.53 -10.57 -4.72
N PHE A 79 5.12 -10.60 -3.46
CA PHE A 79 3.99 -9.84 -2.95
C PHE A 79 4.16 -8.35 -3.29
N PRO A 80 3.16 -7.69 -3.91
CA PRO A 80 3.25 -6.27 -4.21
C PRO A 80 3.30 -5.47 -2.92
N LEU A 81 3.97 -4.32 -2.95
CA LEU A 81 4.02 -3.43 -1.79
C LEU A 81 2.61 -2.93 -1.44
N ASP A 82 2.28 -2.89 -0.15
CA ASP A 82 0.99 -2.37 0.37
C ASP A 82 0.79 -0.89 0.03
N GLU A 83 1.89 -0.15 -0.13
CA GLU A 83 1.89 1.23 -0.55
C GLU A 83 2.85 1.44 -1.74
N PRO A 84 2.52 2.35 -2.68
CA PRO A 84 3.43 2.70 -3.74
C PRO A 84 4.66 3.44 -3.17
N LEU A 85 5.80 3.35 -3.87
CA LEU A 85 7.09 3.93 -3.45
C LEU A 85 7.03 5.43 -3.09
N CYS A 86 6.16 6.17 -3.77
CA CYS A 86 6.00 7.62 -3.60
C CYS A 86 4.86 7.99 -2.63
N GLY A 87 4.17 7.02 -2.04
CA GLY A 87 2.91 7.23 -1.32
C GLY A 87 1.73 7.43 -2.28
N TYR A 88 0.51 7.25 -1.78
CA TYR A 88 -0.71 7.29 -2.60
C TYR A 88 -0.99 8.68 -3.18
N ARG A 89 -0.50 9.73 -2.52
CA ARG A 89 -0.68 11.13 -2.94
C ARG A 89 0.65 11.75 -3.36
N GLY A 90 1.68 10.93 -3.53
CA GLY A 90 3.02 11.42 -3.82
C GLY A 90 3.71 12.05 -2.62
N GLU A 91 3.22 11.86 -1.39
CA GLU A 91 3.71 12.55 -0.19
C GLU A 91 5.12 12.13 0.26
N LYS A 92 5.57 10.94 -0.18
CA LYS A 92 6.89 10.39 0.20
C LYS A 92 7.99 10.70 -0.80
N CYS A 93 7.65 11.28 -1.95
CA CYS A 93 8.67 11.65 -2.94
C CYS A 93 9.47 12.89 -2.52
N ASP A 94 10.75 12.88 -2.86
CA ASP A 94 11.61 14.05 -2.71
C ASP A 94 11.39 15.02 -3.88
N TYR A 95 10.76 16.16 -3.60
CA TYR A 95 10.51 17.24 -4.58
C TYR A 95 11.55 18.36 -4.55
N THR A 96 12.61 18.24 -3.74
CA THR A 96 13.59 19.32 -3.53
C THR A 96 14.21 19.80 -4.84
N LEU A 97 14.63 18.88 -5.72
CA LEU A 97 15.21 19.21 -7.02
C LEU A 97 14.23 19.94 -7.93
N ILE A 98 12.97 19.54 -7.93
CA ILE A 98 11.92 20.19 -8.74
C ILE A 98 11.68 21.61 -8.22
N ILE A 99 11.58 21.79 -6.90
CA ILE A 99 11.38 23.10 -6.28
C ILE A 99 12.56 24.04 -6.54
N ILE A 100 13.79 23.54 -6.43
CA ILE A 100 15.01 24.31 -6.72
C ILE A 100 15.06 24.70 -8.20
N GLY A 101 14.77 23.77 -9.11
CA GLY A 101 14.72 24.06 -10.54
C GLY A 101 13.70 25.14 -10.89
N VAL A 102 12.47 25.01 -10.40
CA VAL A 102 11.39 25.98 -10.65
C VAL A 102 11.72 27.35 -10.05
N SER A 103 12.20 27.40 -8.81
CA SER A 103 12.57 28.67 -8.17
C SER A 103 13.73 29.37 -8.88
N ALA A 104 14.77 28.64 -9.29
CA ALA A 104 15.90 29.21 -10.03
C ALA A 104 15.45 29.80 -11.39
N THR A 105 14.60 29.10 -12.13
CA THR A 105 14.08 29.59 -13.42
C THR A 105 13.24 30.85 -13.27
N ILE A 106 12.37 30.91 -12.26
CA ILE A 106 11.56 32.10 -11.95
C ILE A 106 12.47 33.29 -11.60
N CYS A 107 13.49 33.10 -10.77
CA CYS A 107 14.44 34.15 -10.42
C CYS A 107 15.17 34.72 -11.64
N ILE A 108 15.58 33.87 -12.59
CA ILE A 108 16.23 34.31 -13.83
C ILE A 108 15.27 35.15 -14.68
N ILE A 109 14.01 34.71 -14.83
CA ILE A 109 13.00 35.44 -15.60
C ILE A 109 12.77 36.83 -14.99
N LEU A 110 12.61 36.91 -13.67
CA LEU A 110 12.44 38.18 -12.97
C LEU A 110 13.66 39.10 -13.11
N ALA A 111 14.88 38.55 -13.08
CA ALA A 111 16.10 39.32 -13.31
C ALA A 111 16.16 39.90 -14.73
N VAL A 112 15.79 39.11 -15.75
CA VAL A 112 15.73 39.58 -17.14
C VAL A 112 14.69 40.68 -17.32
N ILE A 113 13.48 40.50 -16.78
CA ILE A 113 12.40 41.50 -16.83
C ILE A 113 12.81 42.78 -16.09
N GLY A 114 13.42 42.64 -14.90
CA GLY A 114 13.92 43.75 -14.11
C GLY A 114 15.00 44.55 -14.85
N ALA A 115 15.98 43.86 -15.44
CA ALA A 115 17.02 44.49 -16.24
C ALA A 115 16.45 45.19 -17.49
N TRP A 116 15.49 44.57 -18.17
CA TRP A 116 14.82 45.17 -19.33
C TRP A 116 14.03 46.43 -18.97
N SER A 117 13.30 46.38 -17.85
CA SER A 117 12.51 47.51 -17.34
C SER A 117 13.40 48.67 -16.90
N LEU A 118 14.46 48.39 -16.13
CA LEU A 118 15.42 49.42 -15.72
C LEU A 118 16.09 50.10 -16.91
N ARG A 119 16.45 49.31 -17.94
CA ARG A 119 17.00 49.84 -19.18
C ARG A 119 16.00 50.76 -19.88
N ARG A 120 14.71 50.38 -19.94
CA ARG A 120 13.63 51.19 -20.51
C ARG A 120 13.47 52.52 -19.76
N TYR A 121 13.38 52.47 -18.43
CA TYR A 121 13.24 53.68 -17.60
C TYR A 121 14.45 54.63 -17.68
N TRP A 122 15.67 54.10 -17.75
CA TRP A 122 16.88 54.91 -17.92
C TRP A 122 16.94 55.59 -19.30
N TYR A 123 16.49 54.93 -20.37
CA TYR A 123 16.42 55.56 -21.69
C TYR A 123 15.38 56.68 -21.74
N ASP A 124 14.18 56.47 -21.18
CA ASP A 124 13.12 57.47 -21.17
C ASP A 124 13.50 58.69 -20.30
N PHE A 125 14.19 58.49 -19.16
CA PHE A 125 14.70 59.58 -18.33
C PHE A 125 15.79 60.43 -19.01
N PHE A 126 16.72 59.80 -19.74
CA PHE A 126 17.81 60.52 -20.41
C PHE A 126 17.33 61.35 -21.62
N HIS A 127 16.21 60.97 -22.24
CA HIS A 127 15.59 61.74 -23.31
C HIS A 127 14.86 63.01 -22.80
N LEU A 128 14.29 62.95 -21.58
CA LEU A 128 13.63 64.09 -20.92
C LEU A 128 14.59 65.14 -20.35
N VAL A 129 15.83 64.76 -20.03
CA VAL A 129 16.87 65.69 -19.50
C VAL A 129 17.62 66.43 -20.61
N LYS A 130 17.40 66.05 -21.87
CA LYS A 130 18.14 66.58 -23.04
C LYS A 130 17.38 67.67 -23.82
N GLU A 131 16.13 67.95 -23.47
CA GLU A 131 15.36 69.15 -23.89
C GLU A 131 15.46 70.23 -22.80
#